data_AF-A0AAQ0KIM5-F1
#
_entry.id   AF-A0AAQ0KIM5-F1
#
_cell.length_a   1.000
_cell.length_b   1.000
_cell.length_c   1.000
_cell.angle_alpha   90.00
_cell.angle_beta   90.00
_cell.angle_gamma   90.00
#
_symmetry.space_group_name_H-M   'P 1'
#
loop_
_entity.id
_entity.type
_entity.pdbx_description
1 polymer ?
#
loop_
_entity_poly.entity_id
_entity_poly.type
_entity_poly.pdbx_seq_one_letter_code
_entity_poly.pdbx_strand_id
1 'polypeptide(L)'
;MPMQPWRRLDWTLPDWIEHAWKLERTLRCSRQHYGACNRHVLRFPGQLVAVELDKAVLLSLRQLILDGHPNRFGRPGRGFRAEDWTTRALMDVNNQLARLDRIERRNTP
;
A
#
# COMPACT_ATOMS: atom_id res chain seq x y z
N MET A 1 -9.38 -29.31 11.52
CA MET A 1 -8.46 -29.10 10.38
C MET A 1 -7.41 -28.09 10.80
N PRO A 2 -6.11 -28.44 10.89
CA PRO A 2 -5.08 -27.48 11.28
C PRO A 2 -4.82 -26.51 10.12
N MET A 3 -4.93 -25.21 10.40
CA MET A 3 -4.68 -24.13 9.43
C MET A 3 -3.20 -24.14 9.01
N GLN A 4 -2.93 -24.36 7.73
CA GLN A 4 -1.57 -24.34 7.20
C GLN A 4 -0.98 -22.91 7.28
N PRO A 5 0.21 -22.71 7.86
CA PRO A 5 0.75 -21.37 8.15
C PRO A 5 1.09 -20.53 6.90
N TRP A 6 1.22 -21.14 5.72
CA TRP A 6 1.44 -20.44 4.45
C TRP A 6 0.15 -19.96 3.75
N ARG A 7 -1.03 -20.21 4.34
CA ARG A 7 -2.34 -19.70 3.90
C ARG A 7 -2.85 -18.52 4.75
N ARG A 8 -2.01 -17.85 5.54
CA ARG A 8 -2.37 -16.53 6.09
C ARG A 8 -2.40 -15.52 4.94
N LEU A 9 -3.57 -15.39 4.32
CA LEU A 9 -3.85 -14.48 3.21
C LEU A 9 -4.37 -13.10 3.67
N ASP A 10 -4.44 -12.85 4.98
CA ASP A 10 -4.94 -11.58 5.50
C ASP A 10 -3.77 -10.75 6.03
N TRP A 11 -3.05 -10.10 5.11
CA TRP A 11 -2.19 -9.01 5.52
C TRP A 11 -3.07 -7.93 6.13
N THR A 12 -2.73 -7.49 7.35
CA THR A 12 -3.21 -6.18 7.77
C THR A 12 -2.56 -5.11 6.89
N LEU A 13 -3.20 -3.95 6.75
CA LEU A 13 -2.64 -2.85 5.98
C LEU A 13 -1.26 -2.41 6.53
N PRO A 14 -1.05 -2.27 7.85
CA PRO A 14 0.27 -1.98 8.42
C PRO A 14 1.33 -3.03 8.08
N ASP A 15 1.02 -4.32 8.25
CA ASP A 15 1.98 -5.41 7.97
C ASP A 15 2.40 -5.42 6.50
N TRP A 16 1.44 -5.17 5.60
CA TRP A 16 1.70 -5.12 4.18
C TRP A 16 2.66 -3.98 3.83
N ILE A 17 2.42 -2.79 4.39
CA ILE A 17 3.25 -1.60 4.18
C ILE A 17 4.65 -1.79 4.77
N GLU A 18 4.76 -2.35 5.97
CA GLU A 18 6.06 -2.62 6.59
C GLU A 18 6.91 -3.54 5.71
N HIS A 19 6.30 -4.62 5.20
CA HIS A 19 7.00 -5.53 4.29
C HIS A 19 7.33 -4.87 2.95
N ALA A 20 6.44 -4.05 2.39
CA ALA A 20 6.70 -3.32 1.16
C ALA A 20 7.90 -2.38 1.32
N TRP A 21 8.03 -1.67 2.45
CA TRP A 21 9.21 -0.86 2.75
C TRP A 21 10.49 -1.68 2.88
N LYS A 22 10.44 -2.87 3.49
CA LYS A 22 11.60 -3.77 3.56
C LYS A 22 12.07 -4.17 2.15
N LEU A 23 11.13 -4.52 1.27
CA LEU A 23 11.44 -4.82 -0.13
C LEU A 23 11.98 -3.59 -0.85
N GLU A 24 11.34 -2.43 -0.70
CA GLU A 24 11.75 -1.20 -1.38
C GLU A 24 13.18 -0.76 -1.03
N ARG A 25 13.52 -0.81 0.26
CA ARG A 25 14.86 -0.44 0.77
C ARG A 25 15.94 -1.47 0.49
N THR A 26 15.56 -2.68 0.05
CA THR A 26 16.55 -3.68 -0.33
C THR A 26 17.18 -3.27 -1.66
N LEU A 27 18.46 -2.86 -1.62
CA LEU A 27 19.25 -2.46 -2.80
C LEU A 27 19.68 -3.69 -3.62
N ARG A 28 18.72 -4.40 -4.23
CA ARG A 28 18.98 -5.58 -5.05
C ARG A 28 18.32 -5.48 -6.41
N CYS A 29 19.13 -5.38 -7.46
CA CYS A 29 18.66 -5.43 -8.85
C CYS A 29 18.75 -6.86 -9.38
N SER A 30 17.81 -7.73 -8.99
CA SER A 30 17.73 -9.11 -9.51
C SER A 30 16.32 -9.47 -9.95
N ARG A 31 16.20 -10.36 -10.94
CA ARG A 31 14.91 -10.88 -11.41
C ARG A 31 14.07 -11.48 -10.26
N GLN A 32 14.74 -12.15 -9.31
CA GLN A 32 14.09 -12.70 -8.12
C GLN A 32 13.50 -11.60 -7.23
N HIS A 33 14.23 -10.51 -7.03
CA HIS A 33 13.78 -9.37 -6.23
C HIS A 33 12.59 -8.66 -6.86
N TYR A 34 12.67 -8.31 -8.16
CA TYR A 34 11.52 -7.74 -8.88
C TYR A 34 10.30 -8.68 -8.86
N GLY A 35 10.52 -9.99 -9.00
CA GLY A 35 9.45 -10.98 -8.85
C GLY A 35 8.83 -11.02 -7.46
N ALA A 36 9.62 -10.78 -6.40
CA ALA A 36 9.09 -10.67 -5.03
C ALA A 36 8.25 -9.41 -4.85
N CYS A 37 8.72 -8.24 -5.34
CA CYS A 37 7.94 -7.00 -5.31
C CYS A 37 6.61 -7.15 -6.04
N ASN A 38 6.62 -7.71 -7.25
CA ASN A 38 5.38 -7.92 -8.01
C ASN A 38 4.40 -8.86 -7.29
N ARG A 39 4.89 -9.98 -6.73
CA ARG A 39 4.03 -10.87 -5.91
C ARG A 39 3.47 -10.18 -4.67
N HIS A 40 4.20 -9.24 -4.08
CA HIS A 40 3.74 -8.47 -2.92
C HIS A 40 2.65 -7.47 -3.30
N VAL A 41 2.82 -6.77 -4.43
CA VAL A 41 1.80 -5.90 -5.04
C VAL A 41 0.51 -6.65 -5.34
N LEU A 42 0.58 -7.86 -5.92
CA LEU A 42 -0.59 -8.70 -6.20
C LEU A 42 -1.37 -9.11 -4.93
N ARG A 43 -0.77 -8.97 -3.75
CA ARG A 43 -1.39 -9.25 -2.44
C ARG A 43 -1.81 -7.98 -1.70
N PHE A 44 -1.81 -6.83 -2.36
CA PHE A 44 -2.20 -5.56 -1.76
C PHE A 44 -3.64 -5.64 -1.21
N PRO A 45 -3.86 -5.42 0.10
CA PRO A 45 -5.18 -5.50 0.72
C PRO A 45 -5.95 -4.19 0.54
N GLY A 46 -6.21 -3.78 -0.71
CA GLY A 46 -6.79 -2.47 -1.04
C GLY A 46 -8.13 -2.18 -0.36
N GLN A 47 -8.93 -3.20 -0.10
CA GLN A 47 -10.19 -3.09 0.63
C GLN A 47 -10.03 -2.56 2.07
N LEU A 48 -8.85 -2.75 2.69
CA LEU A 48 -8.59 -2.27 4.05
C LEU A 48 -8.32 -0.76 4.11
N VAL A 49 -7.93 -0.13 3.00
CA VAL A 49 -7.62 1.30 2.94
C VAL A 49 -8.83 2.15 3.32
N ALA A 50 -10.03 1.77 2.86
CA ALA A 50 -11.26 2.52 3.10
C ALA A 50 -11.79 2.43 4.54
N VAL A 51 -11.26 1.49 5.34
CA VAL A 51 -11.66 1.27 6.73
C VAL A 51 -10.55 1.55 7.73
N GLU A 52 -9.32 1.82 7.26
CA GLU A 52 -8.20 2.19 8.11
C GLU A 52 -8.47 3.53 8.82
N LEU A 53 -8.27 3.55 10.12
CA LEU A 53 -8.51 4.73 10.98
C LEU A 53 -7.20 5.40 11.38
N ASP A 54 -6.07 4.69 11.28
CA ASP A 54 -4.76 5.26 11.54
C ASP A 54 -4.26 6.10 10.36
N LYS A 55 -4.21 7.42 10.56
CA LYS A 55 -3.66 8.36 9.57
C LYS A 55 -2.20 8.09 9.24
N ALA A 56 -1.39 7.65 10.20
CA ALA A 56 0.03 7.39 9.98
C ALA A 56 0.23 6.21 9.02
N VAL A 57 -0.61 5.18 9.12
CA VAL A 57 -0.62 4.03 8.20
C VAL A 57 -0.98 4.49 6.78
N LEU A 58 -2.05 5.28 6.63
CA LEU A 58 -2.47 5.84 5.34
C LEU A 58 -1.39 6.75 4.72
N LEU A 59 -0.76 7.60 5.53
CA LEU A 59 0.34 8.46 5.08
C LEU A 59 1.58 7.65 4.67
N SER A 60 1.90 6.57 5.39
CA SER A 60 3.00 5.68 5.02
C SER A 60 2.76 4.99 3.67
N LEU A 61 1.53 4.52 3.42
CA LEU A 61 1.14 3.98 2.10
C LEU A 61 1.24 5.04 1.00
N ARG A 62 0.75 6.25 1.27
CA ARG A 62 0.86 7.37 0.33
C ARG A 62 2.32 7.66 -0.01
N GLN A 63 3.19 7.70 1.01
CA GLN A 63 4.62 7.96 0.83
C GLN A 63 5.27 6.86 0.00
N LEU A 64 4.98 5.59 0.29
CA LEU A 64 5.50 4.45 -0.47
C LEU A 64 5.15 4.56 -1.97
N ILE A 65 3.93 4.98 -2.30
CA ILE A 65 3.48 5.13 -3.69
C ILE A 65 4.16 6.32 -4.39
N LEU A 66 4.41 7.42 -3.66
CA LEU A 66 4.99 8.64 -4.24
C LEU A 66 6.51 8.56 -4.38
N ASP A 67 7.19 7.96 -3.41
CA ASP A 67 8.65 7.91 -3.33
C ASP A 67 9.24 6.57 -3.78
N GLY A 68 8.43 5.51 -3.80
CA GLY A 68 8.88 4.19 -4.21
C GLY A 68 9.37 4.17 -5.65
N HIS A 69 10.17 3.16 -5.97
CA HIS A 69 10.66 2.96 -7.31
C HIS A 69 9.50 2.58 -8.26
N PRO A 70 9.36 3.22 -9.44
CA PRO A 70 8.24 3.00 -10.36
C PRO A 70 8.04 1.54 -10.84
N ASN A 71 9.11 0.75 -10.88
CA ASN A 71 9.04 -0.67 -11.23
C ASN A 71 8.82 -1.61 -10.03
N ARG A 72 8.46 -1.07 -8.87
CA ARG A 72 8.24 -1.79 -7.60
C ARG A 72 6.93 -1.35 -6.97
N PHE A 73 6.98 -0.37 -6.07
CA PHE A 73 5.82 0.14 -5.35
C PHE A 73 5.46 1.59 -5.72
N GLY A 74 6.35 2.26 -6.46
CA GLY A 74 6.15 3.63 -6.89
C GLY A 74 5.15 3.76 -8.01
N ARG A 75 4.54 4.94 -8.11
CA ARG A 75 3.64 5.28 -9.20
C ARG A 75 4.39 5.28 -10.55
N PRO A 76 3.89 4.58 -11.58
CA PRO A 76 4.57 4.53 -12.87
C PRO A 76 4.45 5.86 -13.65
N GLY A 77 5.22 5.96 -14.73
CA GLY A 77 5.18 7.09 -15.67
C GLY A 77 3.77 7.29 -16.25
N ARG A 78 3.45 8.52 -16.67
CA ARG A 78 2.07 8.95 -17.02
C ARG A 78 1.31 7.97 -17.93
N GLY A 79 1.97 7.40 -18.93
CA GLY A 79 1.35 6.47 -19.90
C GLY A 79 0.90 5.12 -19.34
N PHE A 80 1.37 4.71 -18.16
CA PHE A 80 1.10 3.39 -17.58
C PHE A 80 0.20 3.43 -16.33
N ARG A 81 -0.36 4.60 -16.01
CA ARG A 81 -1.06 4.81 -14.73
C ARG A 81 -2.48 4.25 -14.67
N ALA A 82 -3.16 4.16 -15.81
CA ALA A 82 -4.61 3.91 -15.83
C ALA A 82 -4.98 2.54 -15.21
N GLU A 83 -4.15 1.52 -15.46
CA GLU A 83 -4.39 0.15 -15.01
C GLU A 83 -3.50 -0.24 -13.83
N ASP A 84 -2.63 0.67 -13.37
CA ASP A 84 -1.71 0.38 -12.29
C ASP A 84 -2.38 0.48 -10.91
N TRP A 85 -2.05 -0.46 -10.03
CA TRP A 85 -2.62 -0.57 -8.69
C TRP A 85 -2.44 0.72 -7.86
N THR A 86 -1.37 1.47 -8.09
CA THR A 86 -1.07 2.71 -7.36
C THR A 86 -2.11 3.79 -7.60
N THR A 87 -2.75 3.83 -8.77
CA THR A 87 -3.77 4.85 -9.06
C THR A 87 -4.98 4.65 -8.16
N ARG A 88 -5.50 3.42 -8.08
CA ARG A 88 -6.64 3.10 -7.22
C ARG A 88 -6.28 3.24 -5.74
N ALA A 89 -5.13 2.70 -5.32
CA ALA A 89 -4.66 2.81 -3.95
C ALA A 89 -4.51 4.27 -3.50
N LEU A 90 -3.93 5.14 -4.34
CA LEU A 90 -3.75 6.56 -4.02
C LEU A 90 -5.09 7.31 -3.92
N MET A 91 -6.06 6.97 -4.77
CA MET A 91 -7.42 7.53 -4.67
C MET A 91 -8.08 7.12 -3.35
N ASP A 92 -8.04 5.84 -3.01
CA ASP A 92 -8.65 5.31 -1.79
C ASP A 92 -8.01 5.92 -0.53
N VAL A 93 -6.68 6.05 -0.51
CA VAL A 93 -5.95 6.71 0.59
C VAL A 93 -6.36 8.18 0.75
N ASN A 94 -6.38 8.95 -0.34
CA ASN A 94 -6.74 10.36 -0.28
C ASN A 94 -8.20 10.56 0.18
N ASN A 95 -9.11 9.70 -0.27
CA ASN A 95 -10.50 9.73 0.15
C ASN A 95 -10.65 9.44 1.65
N GLN A 96 -9.93 8.44 2.17
CA GLN A 96 -9.99 8.09 3.59
C GLN A 96 -9.35 9.17 4.47
N LEU A 97 -8.20 9.73 4.08
CA LEU A 97 -7.60 10.86 4.79
C LEU A 97 -8.55 12.06 4.87
N ALA A 98 -9.18 12.42 3.75
CA ALA A 98 -10.16 13.51 3.71
C ALA A 98 -11.39 13.22 4.61
N ARG A 99 -11.82 11.95 4.69
CA ARG A 99 -12.89 11.52 5.60
C ARG A 99 -12.48 11.69 7.06
N LEU A 100 -11.29 11.24 7.44
CA LEU A 100 -10.78 11.36 8.81
C LEU A 100 -10.59 12.84 9.22
N ASP A 101 -10.09 13.69 8.32
CA ASP A 101 -9.98 15.15 8.55
C ASP A 101 -11.35 15.79 8.83
N ARG A 102 -12.40 15.38 8.10
CA ARG A 102 -13.76 15.89 8.35
C ARG A 102 -14.30 15.45 9.72
N ILE A 103 -14.01 14.22 10.13
CA ILE A 103 -14.43 13.69 11.43
C ILE A 103 -13.74 14.46 12.56
N GLU A 104 -12.42 14.67 12.46
CA GLU A 104 -11.67 15.45 13.45
C GLU A 104 -12.19 16.88 13.57
N ARG A 105 -12.39 17.59 12.45
CA ARG A 105 -12.94 18.95 12.47
C ARG A 105 -14.32 19.04 13.09
N ARG A 106 -15.15 17.99 12.98
CA ARG A 106 -16.46 17.93 13.62
C ARG A 106 -16.37 17.71 15.13
N ASN A 107 -15.29 17.05 15.58
CA ASN A 107 -15.09 16.70 16.98
C ASN A 107 -14.24 17.72 17.75
N THR A 108 -13.63 18.69 17.06
CA THR A 108 -12.94 19.84 17.66
C THR A 108 -13.92 21.01 17.79
N PRO A 109 -14.34 21.40 19.01
CA PRO A 109 -15.27 22.50 19.24
C PRO A 109 -14.69 23.88 18.89
#